data_AF-A0A6I5C2N1-F1
#
_entry.id   AF-A0A6I5C2N1-F1
#
_cell.length_a   1.000
_cell.length_b   1.000
_cell.length_c   1.000
_cell.angle_alpha   90.00
_cell.angle_beta   90.00
_cell.angle_gamma   90.00
#
_symmetry.space_group_name_H-M   'P 1'
#
loop_
_entity.id
_entity.type
_entity.pdbx_description
1 polymer ?
#
loop_
_entity_poly.entity_id
_entity_poly.type
_entity_poly.pdbx_seq_one_letter_code
_entity_poly.pdbx_strand_id
1 'polypeptide(L)'
;MNAVRRGLGNSLVQAFLVVIGLIWLTPLAGLFVSSMRSSEDTAKGGWWTALSSPGQLSFDNYSSLLQNAGITRAFWNTVLISVPATALVVLLAALAGYAFAWLDFPGREPLFLLVVALLVVPVQIGLLP
;
A
#
# COMPACT_ATOMS: atom_id res chain seq x y z
N MET A 1 -32.28 21.12 19.53
CA MET A 1 -32.42 19.65 19.34
C MET A 1 -31.69 19.09 18.10
N ASN A 2 -31.50 19.83 17.00
CA ASN A 2 -30.86 19.30 15.79
C ASN A 2 -29.33 19.13 15.89
N ALA A 3 -28.63 19.96 16.70
CA ALA A 3 -27.18 19.84 16.89
C ALA A 3 -26.78 18.60 17.70
N VAL A 4 -27.55 18.24 18.73
CA VAL A 4 -27.30 17.05 19.57
C VAL A 4 -27.59 15.75 18.80
N ARG A 5 -28.64 15.72 17.95
CA ARG A 5 -28.90 14.60 17.05
C ARG A 5 -27.83 14.42 15.96
N ARG A 6 -27.27 15.52 15.44
CA ARG A 6 -26.10 15.50 14.54
C ARG A 6 -24.83 14.98 15.24
N GLY A 7 -24.61 15.38 16.49
CA GLY A 7 -23.47 14.90 17.30
C GLY A 7 -23.53 13.40 17.62
N LEU A 8 -24.69 12.90 18.05
CA LEU A 8 -24.91 11.48 18.33
C LEU A 8 -24.82 10.61 17.06
N GLY A 9 -25.34 11.11 15.92
CA GLY A 9 -25.19 10.44 14.62
C GLY A 9 -23.73 10.33 14.18
N ASN A 10 -22.93 11.40 14.39
CA ASN A 10 -21.50 11.38 14.08
C ASN A 10 -20.71 10.44 14.99
N SER A 11 -21.02 10.36 16.29
CA SER A 11 -20.32 9.47 17.22
C SER A 11 -20.55 7.99 16.90
N LEU A 12 -21.77 7.61 16.51
CA LEU A 12 -22.07 6.24 16.07
C LEU A 12 -21.35 5.89 14.77
N VAL A 13 -21.35 6.80 13.79
CA VAL A 13 -20.62 6.61 12.52
C VAL A 13 -19.12 6.52 12.79
N GLN A 14 -18.57 7.36 13.66
CA GLN A 14 -17.15 7.32 14.01
C GLN A 14 -16.78 6.02 14.72
N ALA A 15 -17.57 5.57 15.70
CA ALA A 15 -17.34 4.28 16.36
C ALA A 15 -17.38 3.12 15.36
N PHE A 16 -18.35 3.13 14.44
CA PHE A 16 -18.46 2.14 13.37
C PHE A 16 -17.24 2.16 12.43
N LEU A 17 -16.79 3.33 11.99
CA LEU A 17 -15.59 3.48 11.16
C LEU A 17 -14.32 3.03 11.89
N VAL A 18 -14.21 3.29 13.20
CA VAL A 18 -13.09 2.80 14.02
C VAL A 18 -13.10 1.28 14.09
N VAL A 19 -14.26 0.65 14.32
CA VAL A 19 -14.37 -0.81 14.32
C VAL A 19 -13.95 -1.40 12.97
N ILE A 20 -14.43 -0.83 11.86
CA ILE A 20 -13.99 -1.24 10.52
C ILE A 20 -12.48 -1.07 10.35
N GLY A 21 -11.93 0.07 10.77
CA GLY A 21 -10.50 0.35 10.71
C GLY A 21 -9.68 -0.69 11.49
N LEU A 22 -10.11 -1.05 12.70
CA LEU A 22 -9.45 -2.08 13.51
C LEU A 22 -9.51 -3.47 12.85
N ILE A 23 -10.65 -3.83 12.25
CA ILE A 23 -10.78 -5.08 11.48
C ILE A 23 -9.80 -5.06 10.29
N TRP A 24 -9.71 -3.94 9.56
CA TRP A 24 -8.79 -3.79 8.43
C TRP A 24 -7.31 -3.83 8.82
N LEU A 25 -6.97 -3.36 10.03
CA LEU A 25 -5.60 -3.42 10.56
C LEU A 25 -5.21 -4.81 11.07
N THR A 26 -6.17 -5.70 11.32
CA THR A 26 -5.91 -7.05 11.84
C THR A 26 -4.91 -7.85 10.99
N PRO A 27 -5.02 -7.97 9.65
CA PRO A 27 -4.02 -8.68 8.84
C PRO A 27 -2.63 -8.03 8.91
N LEU A 28 -2.55 -6.69 8.98
CA LEU A 28 -1.28 -5.97 9.12
C LEU A 28 -0.64 -6.25 10.48
N ALA A 29 -1.43 -6.20 11.55
CA ALA A 29 -0.98 -6.53 12.90
C ALA A 29 -0.50 -7.99 12.98
N GLY A 30 -1.24 -8.92 12.38
CA GLY A 30 -0.85 -10.33 12.30
C GLY A 30 0.46 -10.54 11.55
N LEU A 31 0.66 -9.85 10.42
CA LEU A 31 1.91 -9.89 9.66
C LEU A 31 3.08 -9.33 10.47
N PHE A 32 2.87 -8.22 11.18
CA PHE A 32 3.89 -7.59 12.03
C PHE A 32 4.32 -8.49 13.21
N VAL A 33 3.37 -9.12 13.89
CA VAL A 33 3.69 -10.09 14.95
C VAL A 33 4.42 -11.29 14.36
N SER A 34 4.00 -11.78 13.19
CA SER A 34 4.63 -12.92 12.54
C SER A 34 6.05 -12.63 12.06
N SER A 35 6.37 -11.39 11.65
CA SER A 35 7.74 -11.02 11.27
C SER A 35 8.72 -11.04 12.44
N MET A 36 8.22 -10.97 13.69
CA MET A 36 9.00 -11.12 14.92
C MET A 36 9.04 -12.57 15.45
N ARG A 37 8.38 -13.52 14.81
CA ARG A 37 8.31 -14.91 15.29
C ARG A 37 9.07 -15.85 14.38
N SER A 38 9.56 -16.96 14.91
CA SER A 38 10.17 -17.99 14.07
C SER A 38 9.17 -18.54 13.05
N SER A 39 9.67 -19.02 11.91
CA SER A 39 8.83 -19.68 10.90
C SER A 39 8.12 -20.91 11.47
N GLU A 40 8.74 -21.60 12.43
CA GLU A 40 8.18 -22.76 13.11
C GLU A 40 6.99 -22.38 14.01
N ASP A 41 7.13 -21.31 14.80
CA ASP A 41 6.05 -20.83 15.68
C ASP A 41 4.87 -20.24 14.90
N THR A 42 5.16 -19.63 13.75
CA THR A 42 4.15 -19.08 12.83
C THR A 42 3.42 -20.19 12.06
N ALA A 43 4.09 -21.31 11.77
CA ALA A 43 3.47 -22.46 11.10
C ALA A 43 2.59 -23.29 12.05
N LYS A 44 2.92 -23.34 13.34
CA LYS A 44 2.19 -24.13 14.35
C LYS A 44 0.89 -23.48 14.84
N GLY A 45 0.70 -22.18 14.64
CA GLY A 45 -0.49 -21.47 15.13
C GLY A 45 -0.62 -20.06 14.56
N GLY A 46 -1.77 -19.42 14.80
CA GLY A 46 -2.03 -18.06 14.33
C GLY A 46 -1.14 -17.01 14.99
N TRP A 47 -1.08 -15.81 14.41
CA TRP A 47 -0.33 -14.68 14.97
C TRP A 47 -0.79 -14.30 16.39
N TRP A 48 -2.05 -14.54 16.73
CA TRP A 48 -2.63 -14.24 18.05
C TRP A 48 -2.07 -15.10 19.20
N THR A 49 -1.39 -16.22 18.91
CA THR A 49 -0.75 -17.04 19.96
C THR A 49 0.44 -16.33 20.61
N ALA A 50 0.98 -15.29 19.95
CA ALA A 50 1.99 -14.43 20.54
C ALA A 50 1.46 -13.63 21.74
N LEU A 51 0.15 -13.37 21.80
CA LEU A 51 -0.47 -12.64 22.91
C LEU A 51 -0.47 -13.46 24.22
N SER A 52 -0.55 -14.78 24.11
CA SER A 52 -0.51 -15.68 25.27
C SER A 52 0.89 -16.16 25.63
N SER A 53 1.85 -16.08 24.70
CA SER A 53 3.26 -16.45 24.93
C SER A 53 4.22 -15.42 24.32
N PRO A 54 4.40 -14.24 24.96
CA PRO A 54 5.25 -13.16 24.43
C PRO A 54 6.73 -13.53 24.27
N GLY A 55 7.20 -14.57 24.95
CA GLY A 55 8.58 -15.07 24.83
C GLY A 55 8.95 -15.64 23.46
N GLN A 56 7.98 -15.79 22.54
CA GLN A 56 8.22 -16.20 21.14
C GLN A 56 8.59 -15.02 20.21
N LEU A 57 8.58 -13.79 20.73
CA LEU A 57 8.94 -12.60 19.96
C LEU A 57 10.45 -12.39 20.01
N SER A 58 11.07 -12.29 18.82
CA SER A 58 12.49 -12.05 18.64
C SER A 58 12.75 -11.12 17.44
N PHE A 59 13.92 -10.50 17.43
CA PHE A 59 14.42 -9.72 16.30
C PHE A 59 15.34 -10.54 15.38
N ASP A 60 15.48 -11.84 15.62
CA ASP A 60 16.39 -12.72 14.86
C ASP A 60 16.09 -12.75 13.36
N ASN A 61 14.81 -12.68 12.99
CA ASN A 61 14.40 -12.59 11.58
C ASN A 61 14.99 -11.34 10.92
N TYR A 62 14.90 -10.18 11.57
CA TYR A 62 15.45 -8.93 11.03
C TYR A 62 16.97 -8.99 10.93
N SER A 63 17.64 -9.52 11.95
CA SER A 63 19.09 -9.71 11.94
C SER A 63 19.51 -10.64 10.78
N SER A 64 18.80 -11.74 10.59
CA SER A 64 19.05 -12.71 9.52
C SER A 64 18.81 -12.12 8.13
N LEU A 65 17.77 -11.29 7.95
CA LEU A 65 17.47 -10.60 6.70
C LEU A 65 18.54 -9.57 6.33
N LEU A 66 19.00 -8.77 7.31
CA LEU A 66 20.01 -7.73 7.11
C LEU A 66 21.41 -8.31 6.87
N GLN A 67 21.73 -9.44 7.48
CA GLN A 67 22.98 -10.17 7.21
C GLN A 67 22.94 -10.92 5.87
N ASN A 68 21.75 -11.19 5.33
CA ASN A 68 21.61 -11.78 4.01
C ASN A 68 21.87 -10.75 2.91
N ALA A 69 23.07 -10.81 2.32
CA ALA A 69 23.50 -9.92 1.25
C ALA A 69 22.60 -9.99 0.00
N GLY A 70 22.00 -11.16 -0.30
CA GLY A 70 21.07 -11.32 -1.42
C GLY A 70 19.79 -10.52 -1.21
N ILE A 71 19.21 -10.61 -0.01
CA ILE A 71 17.99 -9.87 0.36
C ILE A 71 18.26 -8.37 0.45
N THR A 72 19.34 -7.97 1.12
CA THR A 72 19.71 -6.55 1.27
C THR A 72 19.99 -5.91 -0.09
N ARG A 73 20.66 -6.63 -1.01
CA ARG A 73 20.86 -6.16 -2.38
C ARG A 73 19.55 -6.06 -3.15
N ALA A 74 18.66 -7.06 -3.02
CA ALA A 74 17.35 -7.02 -3.67
C ALA A 74 16.52 -5.81 -3.20
N PHE A 75 16.51 -5.52 -1.89
CA PHE A 75 15.88 -4.33 -1.33
C PHE A 75 16.40 -3.05 -1.98
N TRP A 76 17.74 -2.87 -2.02
CA TRP A 76 18.32 -1.68 -2.63
C TRP A 76 18.10 -1.60 -4.14
N ASN A 77 18.13 -2.71 -4.86
CA ASN A 77 17.77 -2.75 -6.27
C ASN A 77 16.33 -2.25 -6.48
N THR A 78 15.39 -2.71 -5.67
CA THR A 78 14.00 -2.25 -5.75
C THR A 78 13.89 -0.76 -5.47
N VAL A 79 14.55 -0.24 -4.44
CA VAL A 79 14.56 1.21 -4.12
C VAL A 79 15.16 2.02 -5.26
N LEU A 80 16.30 1.58 -5.79
CA LEU A 80 17.01 2.25 -6.88
C LEU A 80 16.23 2.25 -8.20
N ILE A 81 15.30 1.32 -8.38
CA ILE A 81 14.43 1.26 -9.57
C ILE A 81 13.13 2.03 -9.32
N SER A 82 12.45 1.77 -8.21
CA SER A 82 11.10 2.29 -7.97
C SER A 82 11.08 3.78 -7.71
N VAL A 83 12.02 4.30 -6.91
CA VAL A 83 12.06 5.73 -6.55
C VAL A 83 12.25 6.64 -7.76
N PRO A 84 13.30 6.46 -8.60
CA PRO A 84 13.46 7.30 -9.78
C PRO A 84 12.37 7.06 -10.82
N ALA A 85 11.87 5.83 -10.97
CA ALA A 85 10.76 5.56 -11.88
C ALA A 85 9.49 6.32 -11.47
N THR A 86 9.08 6.25 -10.21
CA THR A 86 7.91 6.99 -9.70
C THR A 86 8.14 8.50 -9.79
N ALA A 87 9.31 9.00 -9.42
CA ALA A 87 9.62 10.42 -9.52
C ALA A 87 9.51 10.92 -10.97
N LEU A 88 10.11 10.20 -11.93
CA LEU A 88 10.06 10.54 -13.35
C LEU A 88 8.62 10.51 -13.88
N VAL A 89 7.86 9.46 -13.55
CA VAL A 89 6.46 9.34 -13.97
C VAL A 89 5.62 10.48 -13.41
N VAL A 90 5.75 10.82 -12.13
CA VAL A 90 5.01 11.93 -11.51
C VAL A 90 5.37 13.26 -12.14
N LEU A 91 6.67 13.51 -12.38
CA LEU A 91 7.12 14.75 -13.03
C LEU A 91 6.54 14.89 -14.44
N LEU A 92 6.65 13.84 -15.27
CA LEU A 92 6.11 13.84 -16.63
C LEU A 92 4.58 13.96 -16.64
N ALA A 93 3.89 13.23 -15.75
CA ALA A 93 2.45 13.29 -15.61
C ALA A 93 1.96 14.68 -15.15
N ALA A 94 2.68 15.33 -14.23
CA ALA A 94 2.36 16.68 -13.78
C ALA A 94 2.52 17.71 -14.92
N LEU A 95 3.60 17.63 -15.70
CA LEU A 95 3.82 18.50 -16.86
C LEU A 95 2.76 18.28 -17.95
N ALA A 96 2.43 17.02 -18.26
CA ALA A 96 1.38 16.69 -19.20
C ALA A 96 0.00 17.18 -18.71
N GLY A 97 -0.29 16.97 -17.42
CA GLY A 97 -1.52 17.46 -16.79
C GLY A 97 -1.65 18.98 -16.87
N TYR A 98 -0.55 19.73 -16.64
CA TYR A 98 -0.53 21.18 -16.81
C TYR A 98 -0.83 21.59 -18.26
N ALA A 99 -0.20 20.93 -19.24
CA ALA A 99 -0.44 21.23 -20.65
C ALA A 99 -1.90 21.00 -21.05
N PHE A 100 -2.52 19.89 -20.62
CA PHE A 100 -3.93 19.63 -20.90
C PHE A 100 -4.89 20.58 -20.17
N ALA A 101 -4.55 21.02 -18.96
CA ALA A 101 -5.42 21.86 -18.14
C ALA A 101 -5.37 23.36 -18.50
N TRP A 102 -4.21 23.87 -18.93
CA TRP A 102 -3.99 25.32 -19.05
C TRP A 102 -3.51 25.80 -20.42
N LEU A 103 -3.06 24.91 -21.32
CA LEU A 103 -2.62 25.32 -22.66
C LEU A 103 -3.69 24.99 -23.71
N ASP A 104 -3.86 25.91 -24.66
CA ASP A 104 -4.65 25.70 -25.86
C ASP A 104 -3.72 25.32 -27.01
N PHE A 105 -3.82 24.09 -27.48
CA PHE A 105 -3.03 23.57 -28.61
C PHE A 105 -3.91 22.72 -29.54
N PRO A 106 -3.60 22.70 -30.86
CA PRO A 106 -4.39 21.93 -31.82
C PRO A 106 -4.28 20.43 -31.53
N GLY A 107 -5.41 19.72 -31.47
CA GLY A 107 -5.47 18.28 -31.19
C GLY A 107 -5.54 17.88 -29.71
N ARG A 108 -5.75 18.84 -28.79
CA ARG A 108 -5.89 18.59 -27.34
C ARG A 108 -6.95 17.53 -27.01
N GLU A 109 -8.13 17.64 -27.59
CA GLU A 109 -9.27 16.76 -27.32
C GLU A 109 -9.05 15.30 -27.75
N PRO A 110 -8.68 15.00 -29.01
CA PRO A 110 -8.43 13.61 -29.41
C PRO A 110 -7.23 13.00 -28.67
N LEU A 111 -6.20 13.77 -28.36
CA LEU A 111 -5.05 13.28 -27.58
C LEU A 111 -5.46 12.96 -26.13
N PHE A 112 -6.28 13.81 -25.51
CA PHE A 112 -6.80 13.56 -24.17
C PHE A 112 -7.67 12.29 -24.13
N LEU A 113 -8.58 12.12 -25.11
CA LEU A 113 -9.40 10.92 -25.24
C LEU A 113 -8.55 9.66 -25.44
N LEU A 114 -7.47 9.74 -26.23
CA LEU A 114 -6.54 8.62 -26.41
C LEU A 114 -5.87 8.23 -25.09
N VAL A 115 -5.40 9.20 -24.30
CA VAL A 115 -4.79 8.93 -22.97
C VAL A 115 -5.81 8.24 -22.05
N VAL A 116 -7.04 8.73 -21.99
CA VAL A 116 -8.11 8.11 -21.19
C VAL A 116 -8.41 6.69 -21.68
N ALA A 117 -8.50 6.47 -22.99
CA ALA A 117 -8.72 5.15 -23.56
C ALA A 117 -7.59 4.16 -23.21
N LEU A 118 -6.33 4.63 -23.21
CA LEU A 118 -5.18 3.82 -22.80
C LEU A 118 -5.22 3.42 -21.32
N LEU A 119 -5.77 4.26 -20.43
CA LEU A 119 -5.94 3.93 -19.00
C LEU A 119 -6.97 2.83 -18.75
N VAL A 120 -7.93 2.65 -19.66
CA VAL A 120 -8.97 1.62 -19.56
C VAL A 120 -8.42 0.23 -19.90
N VAL A 121 -7.39 0.15 -20.75
CA VAL A 121 -6.79 -1.12 -21.17
C VAL A 121 -6.05 -1.75 -19.98
N PRO A 122 -6.45 -2.94 -19.51
CA PRO A 122 -5.74 -3.62 -18.43
C PRO A 122 -4.36 -4.03 -18.90
N VAL A 123 -3.32 -3.57 -18.20
CA VAL A 123 -1.92 -3.95 -18.45
C VAL A 123 -1.74 -5.48 -18.45
N GLN A 124 -2.59 -6.20 -17.72
CA GLN A 124 -2.59 -7.66 -17.59
C GLN A 124 -2.86 -8.40 -18.90
N ILE A 125 -3.52 -7.78 -19.89
CA ILE A 125 -3.79 -8.42 -21.20
C ILE A 125 -2.49 -8.62 -22.00
N GLY A 126 -1.48 -7.76 -21.81
CA GLY A 126 -0.18 -7.86 -22.49
C GLY A 126 0.78 -8.90 -21.90
N LEU A 127 0.40 -9.59 -20.82
CA LEU A 127 1.23 -10.58 -20.12
C LEU A 127 0.80 -12.04 -20.39
N LEU A 128 -0.28 -12.24 -21.14
CA LEU A 128 -0.63 -13.56 -21.68
C LEU A 128 0.24 -13.82 -22.92
N PRO A 129 1.02 -14.91 -22.96
CA PRO A 129 1.82 -15.26 -24.14
C PRO A 129 0.96 -15.59 -25.36
#